data_AF-A0A3M6UHQ8-F1
#
_entry.id   AF-A0A3M6UHQ8-F1
#
_cell.length_a   1.000
_cell.length_b   1.000
_cell.length_c   1.000
_cell.angle_alpha   90.00
_cell.angle_beta   90.00
_cell.angle_gamma   90.00
#
_symmetry.space_group_name_H-M   'P 1'
#
loop_
_entity.id
_entity.type
_entity.pdbx_description
1 polymer ?
#
loop_
_entity_poly.entity_id
_entity_poly.type
_entity_poly.pdbx_seq_one_letter_code
_entity_poly.pdbx_strand_id
1 'polypeptide(L)'
;MELCNLLLAVQLIYSVRAEFDIQQAVVISRHGSRTLLAKDHSTFEEGSDSQLTIRGMNQMFQAGEFVRKHYQKAGFLSDVYLPQDVYVRSSDYSRTLNSALSFLLGLYPPRNQSLNVSYAGQVFYAPYNIQQVPIHTVAAENDQVLRAWLACPELQKKLAEFYTSLEFKKKESDSTQLRKQLENILGVKKIDLKDFYNVYDFIHLHQLYNHTYLNISAEQWNQVVYLADWVEYHKYSKEMIGDIGGGLLANEIAESFSDFAAKKTKAKLIHDKSTGKMIVQFSFKNGLEEPLVKYSIPECKDTCELDEFVKLVKSLQVRDITSWCHACGNTQLSRCQVTQQQTVCPTLETKEPRLSGTGGFFLGSFVTLLIVICVTALWHFYLRKRCLLGGTYPRPRKGLSDLENTSSPGVI
;
A
#
# COMPACT_ATOMS: atom_id res chain seq x y z
N MET A 1 -81.60 -0.71 3.21
CA MET A 1 -80.56 -0.33 2.23
C MET A 1 -79.94 0.95 2.72
N GLU A 2 -78.76 0.90 3.34
CA GLU A 2 -77.79 2.00 3.25
C GLU A 2 -76.43 1.36 3.05
N LEU A 3 -75.83 1.72 1.91
CA LEU A 3 -74.62 1.15 1.36
C LEU A 3 -73.40 1.70 2.10
N CYS A 4 -72.55 0.76 2.50
CA CYS A 4 -71.18 0.96 2.92
C CYS A 4 -70.38 1.69 1.83
N ASN A 5 -69.84 2.88 2.14
CA ASN A 5 -68.79 3.52 1.35
C ASN A 5 -67.50 3.52 2.17
N LEU A 6 -66.77 2.41 2.10
CA LEU A 6 -65.37 2.34 2.51
C LEU A 6 -64.53 2.96 1.38
N LEU A 7 -64.11 4.21 1.56
CA LEU A 7 -63.12 4.85 0.69
C LEU A 7 -61.76 4.18 0.93
N LEU A 8 -61.43 3.20 0.09
CA LEU A 8 -60.08 2.65 -0.03
C LEU A 8 -59.21 3.70 -0.73
N ALA A 9 -58.61 4.60 0.06
CA ALA A 9 -57.52 5.45 -0.41
C ALA A 9 -56.27 4.57 -0.59
N VAL A 10 -56.12 3.99 -1.78
CA VAL A 10 -54.87 3.38 -2.23
C VAL A 10 -53.89 4.52 -2.48
N GLN A 11 -53.20 4.97 -1.43
CA GLN A 11 -52.02 5.80 -1.60
C GLN A 11 -50.89 4.91 -2.13
N LEU A 12 -50.63 5.00 -3.42
CA LEU A 12 -49.36 4.62 -4.02
C LEU A 12 -48.28 5.53 -3.43
N ILE A 13 -47.71 5.11 -2.29
CA ILE A 13 -46.45 5.65 -1.80
C ILE A 13 -45.38 5.10 -2.76
N TYR A 14 -45.16 5.78 -3.88
CA TYR A 14 -43.90 5.63 -4.60
C TYR A 14 -42.81 6.13 -3.64
N SER A 15 -42.14 5.19 -2.97
CA SER A 15 -40.87 5.46 -2.33
C SER A 15 -39.89 5.82 -3.45
N VAL A 16 -39.80 7.10 -3.80
CA VAL A 16 -38.70 7.63 -4.61
C VAL A 16 -37.45 7.45 -3.76
N ARG A 17 -36.80 6.29 -3.88
CA ARG A 17 -35.42 6.16 -3.40
C ARG A 17 -34.62 7.09 -4.28
N ALA A 18 -34.01 8.11 -3.69
CA ALA A 18 -32.93 8.82 -4.35
C ALA A 18 -31.87 7.76 -4.70
N GLU A 19 -31.69 7.53 -5.99
CA GLU A 19 -30.70 6.58 -6.50
C GLU A 19 -29.37 7.33 -6.54
N PHE A 20 -28.47 6.98 -5.62
CA PHE A 20 -27.12 7.54 -5.61
C PHE A 20 -26.31 6.84 -6.69
N ASP A 21 -25.77 7.62 -7.62
CA ASP A 21 -24.85 7.13 -8.63
C ASP A 21 -23.40 7.30 -8.16
N ILE A 22 -22.60 6.23 -8.26
CA ILE A 22 -21.21 6.23 -7.79
C ILE A 22 -20.37 6.94 -8.83
N GLN A 23 -19.78 8.07 -8.45
CA GLN A 23 -18.96 8.87 -9.34
C GLN A 23 -17.46 8.56 -9.20
N GLN A 24 -17.01 8.22 -8.00
CA GLN A 24 -15.64 7.85 -7.70
C GLN A 24 -15.60 6.96 -6.46
N ALA A 25 -14.63 6.04 -6.41
CA ALA A 25 -14.40 5.18 -5.26
C ALA A 25 -12.90 5.15 -4.91
N VAL A 26 -12.59 5.22 -3.62
CA VAL A 26 -11.25 4.99 -3.08
C VAL A 26 -11.33 3.75 -2.20
N VAL A 27 -10.49 2.75 -2.52
CA VAL A 27 -10.39 1.51 -1.74
C VAL A 27 -9.04 1.47 -1.06
N ILE A 28 -9.04 1.47 0.27
CA ILE A 28 -7.84 1.31 1.10
C ILE A 28 -7.94 -0.05 1.75
N SER A 29 -6.89 -0.87 1.59
CA SER A 29 -6.83 -2.20 2.20
C SER A 29 -5.51 -2.40 2.91
N ARG A 30 -5.57 -3.11 4.04
CA ARG A 30 -4.40 -3.77 4.61
C ARG A 30 -3.96 -4.92 3.70
N HIS A 31 -2.69 -5.29 3.77
CA HIS A 31 -2.18 -6.53 3.19
C HIS A 31 -2.91 -7.78 3.75
N GLY A 32 -2.80 -8.90 3.04
CA GLY A 32 -3.31 -10.20 3.50
C GLY A 32 -2.44 -10.84 4.58
N SER A 33 -2.78 -12.07 4.96
CA SER A 33 -2.00 -12.88 5.92
C SER A 33 -0.53 -13.02 5.51
N ARG A 34 0.36 -12.93 6.49
CA ARG A 34 1.81 -12.82 6.30
C ARG A 34 2.59 -13.71 7.27
N THR A 35 3.90 -13.79 7.10
CA THR A 35 4.83 -14.36 8.08
C THR A 35 5.03 -13.40 9.28
N LEU A 36 5.90 -13.77 10.23
CA LEU A 36 6.19 -12.94 11.40
C LEU A 36 6.68 -11.55 10.98
N LEU A 37 6.22 -10.52 11.69
CA LEU A 37 6.70 -9.16 11.55
C LEU A 37 7.12 -8.65 12.92
N ALA A 38 8.41 -8.36 13.08
CA ALA A 38 8.91 -7.60 14.22
C ALA A 38 9.02 -6.13 13.82
N LYS A 39 8.50 -5.24 14.66
CA LYS A 39 8.68 -3.80 14.51
C LYS A 39 9.31 -3.17 15.74
N ASP A 40 10.12 -2.15 15.53
CA ASP A 40 10.65 -1.33 16.61
C ASP A 40 9.51 -0.54 17.26
N HIS A 41 9.50 -0.50 18.59
CA HIS A 41 8.44 0.16 19.35
C HIS A 41 8.49 1.69 19.32
N SER A 42 9.61 2.30 18.88
CA SER A 42 9.81 3.74 18.82
C SER A 42 9.84 4.25 17.38
N THR A 43 10.63 3.61 16.51
CA THR A 43 10.81 4.05 15.12
C THR A 43 9.78 3.46 14.16
N PHE A 44 9.06 2.41 14.58
CA PHE A 44 8.13 1.62 13.76
C PHE A 44 8.79 0.93 12.56
N GLU A 45 10.11 0.93 12.51
CA GLU A 45 10.87 0.23 11.49
C GLU A 45 10.69 -1.28 11.64
N GLU A 46 10.64 -1.97 10.51
CA GLU A 46 10.40 -3.39 10.46
C GLU A 46 11.74 -4.12 10.41
N GLY A 47 11.96 -5.06 11.33
CA GLY A 47 13.26 -5.73 11.49
C GLY A 47 13.58 -6.75 10.39
N SER A 48 12.56 -7.20 9.64
CA SER A 48 12.71 -8.06 8.48
C SER A 48 11.51 -7.90 7.54
N ASP A 49 11.71 -8.21 6.27
CA ASP A 49 10.62 -8.18 5.30
C ASP A 49 9.69 -9.38 5.53
N SER A 50 8.58 -9.11 6.21
CA SER A 50 7.52 -10.09 6.43
C SER A 50 6.81 -10.40 5.11
N GLN A 51 6.84 -11.68 4.71
CA GLN A 51 6.35 -12.14 3.41
C GLN A 51 4.86 -12.43 3.43
N LEU A 52 4.16 -12.10 2.35
CA LEU A 52 2.77 -12.50 2.15
C LEU A 52 2.70 -14.03 1.98
N THR A 53 1.77 -14.69 2.68
CA THR A 53 1.56 -16.13 2.51
C THR A 53 0.58 -16.43 1.39
N ILE A 54 0.52 -17.69 0.92
CA ILE A 54 -0.51 -18.13 -0.04
C ILE A 54 -1.93 -17.87 0.49
N ARG A 55 -2.15 -18.03 1.81
CA ARG A 55 -3.40 -17.64 2.47
C ARG A 55 -3.68 -16.15 2.29
N GLY A 56 -2.66 -15.30 2.46
CA GLY A 56 -2.77 -13.86 2.24
C GLY A 56 -3.07 -13.48 0.80
N MET A 57 -2.44 -14.16 -0.17
CA MET A 57 -2.76 -13.99 -1.59
C MET A 57 -4.23 -14.30 -1.86
N ASN A 58 -4.74 -15.42 -1.37
CA ASN A 58 -6.14 -15.80 -1.53
C ASN A 58 -7.10 -14.78 -0.88
N GLN A 59 -6.79 -14.30 0.32
CA GLN A 59 -7.59 -13.26 0.99
C GLN A 59 -7.68 -11.98 0.17
N MET A 60 -6.55 -11.54 -0.38
CA MET A 60 -6.51 -10.32 -1.19
C MET A 60 -7.23 -10.50 -2.53
N PHE A 61 -7.08 -11.67 -3.17
CA PHE A 61 -7.85 -12.04 -4.36
C PHE A 61 -9.36 -11.96 -4.11
N GLN A 62 -9.84 -12.58 -3.03
CA GLN A 62 -11.26 -12.55 -2.64
C GLN A 62 -11.75 -11.14 -2.31
N ALA A 63 -10.90 -10.31 -1.69
CA ALA A 63 -11.21 -8.89 -1.48
C ALA A 63 -11.36 -8.13 -2.81
N GLY A 64 -10.52 -8.42 -3.80
CA GLY A 64 -10.63 -7.90 -5.16
C GLY A 64 -11.93 -8.33 -5.85
N GLU A 65 -12.30 -9.61 -5.74
CA GLU A 65 -13.57 -10.13 -6.27
C GLU A 65 -14.78 -9.45 -5.63
N PHE A 66 -14.73 -9.22 -4.32
CA PHE A 66 -15.77 -8.50 -3.59
C PHE A 66 -15.93 -7.07 -4.13
N VAL A 67 -14.83 -6.32 -4.26
CA VAL A 67 -14.83 -4.94 -4.78
C VAL A 67 -15.34 -4.90 -6.23
N ARG A 68 -14.88 -5.83 -7.07
CA ARG A 68 -15.38 -5.99 -8.44
C ARG A 68 -16.89 -6.17 -8.44
N LYS A 69 -17.41 -7.16 -7.71
CA LYS A 69 -18.83 -7.46 -7.65
C LYS A 69 -19.65 -6.27 -7.14
N HIS A 70 -19.14 -5.56 -6.13
CA HIS A 70 -19.82 -4.42 -5.54
C HIS A 70 -20.00 -3.27 -6.53
N TYR A 71 -18.93 -2.88 -7.22
CA TYR A 71 -18.94 -1.72 -8.11
C TYR A 71 -19.31 -2.05 -9.57
N GLN A 72 -19.12 -3.28 -10.02
CA GLN A 72 -19.59 -3.73 -11.33
C GLN A 72 -21.13 -3.80 -11.38
N LYS A 73 -21.77 -4.28 -10.30
CA LYS A 73 -23.24 -4.30 -10.19
C LYS A 73 -23.84 -2.89 -10.30
N ALA A 74 -23.10 -1.88 -9.85
CA ALA A 74 -23.49 -0.47 -9.95
C ALA A 74 -23.18 0.15 -11.32
N GLY A 75 -22.62 -0.60 -12.28
CA GLY A 75 -22.21 -0.06 -13.59
C GLY A 75 -20.95 0.82 -13.54
N PHE A 76 -20.26 0.89 -12.40
CA PHE A 76 -19.12 1.79 -12.17
C PHE A 76 -17.80 1.24 -12.72
N LEU A 77 -17.56 -0.07 -12.61
CA LEU A 77 -16.33 -0.72 -13.10
C LEU A 77 -16.52 -1.39 -14.46
N SER A 78 -15.64 -1.03 -15.41
CA SER A 78 -15.49 -1.70 -16.69
C SER A 78 -14.97 -3.14 -16.55
N ASP A 79 -15.34 -4.02 -17.48
CA ASP A 79 -14.78 -5.38 -17.54
C ASP A 79 -13.30 -5.43 -17.91
N VAL A 80 -12.85 -4.41 -18.64
CA VAL A 80 -11.46 -4.24 -19.09
C VAL A 80 -10.83 -3.13 -18.27
N TYR A 81 -9.62 -3.36 -17.78
CA TYR A 81 -8.80 -2.31 -17.17
C TYR A 81 -8.49 -1.22 -18.19
N LEU A 82 -8.77 0.01 -17.81
CA LEU A 82 -8.46 1.20 -18.59
C LEU A 82 -7.55 2.11 -17.74
N PRO A 83 -6.35 2.49 -18.23
CA PRO A 83 -5.39 3.29 -17.45
C PRO A 83 -5.91 4.64 -16.96
N GLN A 84 -6.92 5.21 -17.62
CA GLN A 84 -7.55 6.46 -17.20
C GLN A 84 -8.59 6.29 -16.08
N ASP A 85 -9.02 5.06 -15.78
CA ASP A 85 -10.10 4.79 -14.82
C ASP A 85 -9.58 4.31 -13.47
N VAL A 86 -8.37 3.73 -13.42
CA VAL A 86 -7.82 3.12 -12.21
C VAL A 86 -6.37 3.55 -11.99
N TYR A 87 -6.13 4.10 -10.80
CA TYR A 87 -4.80 4.34 -10.25
C TYR A 87 -4.61 3.45 -9.02
N VAL A 88 -3.45 2.80 -8.92
CA VAL A 88 -3.14 1.91 -7.81
C VAL A 88 -1.83 2.34 -7.18
N ARG A 89 -1.84 2.48 -5.86
CA ARG A 89 -0.66 2.77 -5.07
C ARG A 89 -0.54 1.80 -3.90
N SER A 90 0.68 1.38 -3.61
CA SER A 90 1.05 0.56 -2.47
C SER A 90 2.26 1.17 -1.77
N SER A 91 2.45 0.85 -0.50
CA SER A 91 3.73 1.03 0.17
C SER A 91 4.78 0.06 -0.39
N ASP A 92 6.06 0.43 -0.29
CA ASP A 92 7.19 -0.32 -0.82
C ASP A 92 7.65 -1.47 0.09
N TYR A 93 6.75 -2.41 0.35
CA TYR A 93 7.05 -3.68 1.00
C TYR A 93 6.57 -4.83 0.14
N SER A 94 7.34 -5.93 0.09
CA SER A 94 7.02 -7.09 -0.76
C SER A 94 5.61 -7.61 -0.48
N ARG A 95 5.20 -7.68 0.79
CA ARG A 95 3.85 -8.13 1.15
C ARG A 95 2.73 -7.22 0.68
N THR A 96 2.92 -5.90 0.65
CA THR A 96 1.87 -4.96 0.22
C THR A 96 1.79 -4.91 -1.29
N LEU A 97 2.92 -4.95 -1.99
CA LEU A 97 2.97 -5.07 -3.46
C LEU A 97 2.33 -6.39 -3.94
N ASN A 98 2.68 -7.51 -3.31
CA ASN A 98 2.07 -8.82 -3.64
C ASN A 98 0.59 -8.89 -3.26
N SER A 99 0.17 -8.17 -2.21
CA SER A 99 -1.24 -8.05 -1.84
C SER A 99 -2.02 -7.26 -2.89
N ALA A 100 -1.47 -6.13 -3.34
CA ALA A 100 -2.06 -5.31 -4.39
C ALA A 100 -2.16 -6.11 -5.70
N LEU A 101 -1.12 -6.86 -6.08
CA LEU A 101 -1.17 -7.75 -7.24
C LEU A 101 -2.29 -8.80 -7.11
N SER A 102 -2.38 -9.48 -5.97
CA SER A 102 -3.40 -10.50 -5.71
C SER A 102 -4.82 -9.90 -5.73
N PHE A 103 -5.00 -8.72 -5.12
CA PHE A 103 -6.25 -7.96 -5.17
C PHE A 103 -6.64 -7.59 -6.60
N LEU A 104 -5.68 -7.14 -7.42
CA LEU A 104 -5.92 -6.77 -8.81
C LEU A 104 -6.29 -7.95 -9.69
N LEU A 105 -5.77 -9.16 -9.40
CA LEU A 105 -6.21 -10.39 -10.08
C LEU A 105 -7.68 -10.73 -9.78
N GLY A 106 -8.21 -10.38 -8.59
CA GLY A 106 -9.63 -10.49 -8.27
C GLY A 106 -10.47 -9.36 -8.85
N LEU A 107 -9.92 -8.14 -8.91
CA LEU A 107 -10.60 -6.95 -9.44
C LEU A 107 -10.76 -6.97 -10.96
N TYR A 108 -9.70 -7.38 -11.66
CA TYR A 108 -9.60 -7.51 -13.12
C TYR A 108 -9.12 -8.91 -13.48
N PRO A 109 -10.01 -9.92 -13.41
CA PRO A 109 -9.63 -11.30 -13.64
C PRO A 109 -9.15 -11.55 -15.08
N PRO A 110 -8.40 -12.65 -15.32
CA PRO A 110 -8.01 -13.05 -16.67
C PRO A 110 -9.21 -13.20 -17.59
N ARG A 111 -9.09 -12.73 -18.83
CA ARG A 111 -10.20 -12.72 -19.79
C ARG A 111 -10.00 -13.78 -20.89
N ASN A 112 -10.98 -14.66 -21.08
CA ASN A 112 -10.95 -15.65 -22.17
C ASN A 112 -11.08 -15.05 -23.58
N GLN A 113 -11.43 -13.77 -23.67
CA GLN A 113 -11.35 -13.00 -24.91
C GLN A 113 -10.00 -12.31 -24.97
N SER A 114 -9.27 -12.64 -26.02
CA SER A 114 -7.95 -12.16 -26.36
C SER A 114 -7.80 -10.66 -26.09
N LEU A 115 -7.15 -10.32 -24.97
CA LEU A 115 -6.41 -9.07 -24.83
C LEU A 115 -5.28 -9.16 -25.84
N ASN A 116 -5.64 -8.90 -27.10
CA ASN A 116 -4.73 -8.97 -28.20
C ASN A 116 -4.59 -7.62 -28.85
N VAL A 117 -3.36 -7.38 -29.31
CA VAL A 117 -3.06 -6.28 -30.20
C VAL A 117 -2.57 -6.91 -31.48
N SER A 118 -3.20 -6.53 -32.59
CA SER A 118 -2.68 -6.85 -33.91
C SER A 118 -1.71 -5.75 -34.33
N TYR A 119 -0.46 -6.11 -34.55
CA TYR A 119 0.56 -5.20 -35.06
C TYR A 119 1.35 -5.88 -36.17
N ALA A 120 1.45 -5.21 -37.32
CA ALA A 120 2.16 -5.72 -38.50
C ALA A 120 1.75 -7.15 -38.93
N GLY A 121 0.46 -7.50 -38.83
CA GLY A 121 -0.06 -8.81 -39.22
C GLY A 121 0.18 -9.94 -38.19
N GLN A 122 0.81 -9.63 -37.05
CA GLN A 122 0.97 -10.55 -35.92
C GLN A 122 -0.01 -10.22 -34.81
N VAL A 123 -0.49 -11.26 -34.11
CA VAL A 123 -1.39 -11.14 -32.96
C VAL A 123 -0.60 -11.43 -31.70
N PHE A 124 -0.50 -10.46 -30.80
CA PHE A 124 0.12 -10.62 -29.49
C PHE A 124 -0.95 -10.90 -28.45
N TYR A 125 -0.65 -11.72 -27.44
CA TYR A 125 -1.56 -12.02 -26.34
C TYR A 125 -0.92 -11.65 -25.01
N ALA A 126 -1.71 -11.14 -24.08
CA ALA A 126 -1.27 -11.02 -22.70
C ALA A 126 -0.95 -12.41 -22.13
N PRO A 127 0.19 -12.59 -21.42
CA PRO A 127 0.52 -13.86 -20.77
C PRO A 127 -0.61 -14.32 -19.85
N TYR A 128 -1.06 -15.57 -20.01
CA TYR A 128 -2.18 -16.15 -19.24
C TYR A 128 -3.47 -15.30 -19.24
N ASN A 129 -3.65 -14.43 -20.25
CA ASN A 129 -4.78 -13.50 -20.38
C ASN A 129 -4.96 -12.52 -19.20
N ILE A 130 -3.91 -12.27 -18.41
CA ILE A 130 -4.00 -11.37 -17.25
C ILE A 130 -4.17 -9.91 -17.71
N GLN A 131 -4.92 -9.14 -16.94
CA GLN A 131 -5.00 -7.70 -17.10
C GLN A 131 -3.92 -7.04 -16.24
N GLN A 132 -2.87 -6.53 -16.87
CA GLN A 132 -1.76 -5.91 -16.15
C GLN A 132 -2.15 -4.49 -15.71
N VAL A 133 -2.44 -4.34 -14.41
CA VAL A 133 -2.68 -3.05 -13.77
C VAL A 133 -1.40 -2.59 -13.07
N PRO A 134 -0.82 -1.43 -13.43
CA PRO A 134 0.38 -0.91 -12.78
C PRO A 134 0.15 -0.59 -11.31
N ILE A 135 1.13 -0.93 -10.47
CA ILE A 135 1.16 -0.59 -9.04
C ILE A 135 2.27 0.44 -8.83
N HIS A 136 1.90 1.63 -8.38
CA HIS A 136 2.85 2.69 -8.06
C HIS A 136 3.28 2.58 -6.59
N THR A 137 4.53 2.92 -6.33
CA THR A 137 5.10 2.92 -4.98
C THR A 137 6.11 4.05 -4.86
N VAL A 138 6.46 4.38 -3.62
CA VAL A 138 7.58 5.26 -3.28
C VAL A 138 8.38 4.56 -2.18
N ALA A 139 9.71 4.74 -2.18
CA ALA A 139 10.58 4.14 -1.17
C ALA A 139 10.04 4.39 0.24
N ALA A 140 10.10 3.36 1.10
CA ALA A 140 9.38 3.33 2.38
C ALA A 140 9.68 4.52 3.30
N GLU A 141 10.92 5.00 3.32
CA GLU A 141 11.37 6.16 4.08
C GLU A 141 10.79 7.50 3.57
N ASN A 142 10.32 7.52 2.32
CA ASN A 142 9.73 8.67 1.64
C ASN A 142 8.20 8.54 1.49
N ASP A 143 7.56 7.58 2.17
CA ASP A 143 6.11 7.36 2.10
C ASP A 143 5.36 8.04 3.25
N GLN A 144 5.30 9.37 3.23
CA GLN A 144 4.55 10.14 4.24
C GLN A 144 3.02 10.07 4.08
N VAL A 145 2.51 9.37 3.07
CA VAL A 145 1.05 9.24 2.86
C VAL A 145 0.52 7.93 3.44
N LEU A 146 1.19 6.81 3.18
CA LEU A 146 0.78 5.49 3.65
C LEU A 146 1.53 5.07 4.93
N ARG A 147 2.65 5.73 5.24
CA ARG A 147 3.56 5.38 6.34
C ARG A 147 4.05 6.63 7.09
N ALA A 148 3.17 7.61 7.28
CA ALA A 148 3.51 8.93 7.83
C ALA A 148 4.12 8.93 9.24
N TRP A 149 3.97 7.85 10.01
CA TRP A 149 4.63 7.66 11.30
C TRP A 149 6.11 7.29 11.21
N LEU A 150 6.57 6.81 10.04
CA LEU A 150 7.98 6.55 9.80
C LEU A 150 8.77 7.86 9.74
N ALA A 151 10.00 7.83 10.22
CA ALA A 151 10.93 8.96 10.20
C ALA A 151 10.33 10.26 10.80
N CYS A 152 9.59 10.16 11.90
CA CYS A 152 9.02 11.32 12.60
C CYS A 152 9.67 11.51 13.99
N PRO A 153 10.76 12.31 14.11
CA PRO A 153 11.44 12.55 15.39
C PRO A 153 10.53 13.03 16.52
N GLU A 154 9.59 13.94 16.23
CA GLU A 154 8.67 14.44 17.25
C GLU A 154 7.74 13.34 17.79
N LEU A 155 7.27 12.44 16.93
CA LEU A 155 6.48 11.27 17.37
C LEU A 155 7.31 10.33 18.25
N GLN A 156 8.58 10.09 17.89
CA GLN A 156 9.49 9.28 18.70
C GLN A 156 9.70 9.87 20.10
N LYS A 157 9.84 11.20 20.19
CA LYS A 157 9.94 11.91 21.46
C LYS A 157 8.67 11.74 22.30
N LYS A 158 7.49 11.95 21.73
CA LYS A 158 6.20 11.74 22.43
C LYS A 158 6.04 10.31 22.94
N LEU A 159 6.44 9.31 22.14
CA LEU A 159 6.42 7.91 22.57
C LEU A 159 7.39 7.64 23.71
N ALA A 160 8.60 8.22 23.68
CA ALA A 160 9.56 8.10 24.75
C ALA A 160 9.02 8.69 26.07
N GLU A 161 8.36 9.85 26.01
CA GLU A 161 7.68 10.46 27.15
C GLU A 161 6.56 9.54 27.68
N PHE A 162 5.72 9.01 26.79
CA PHE A 162 4.65 8.06 27.13
C PHE A 162 5.19 6.82 27.85
N TYR A 163 6.28 6.21 27.38
CA TYR A 163 6.88 5.04 28.03
C TYR A 163 7.43 5.32 29.44
N THR A 164 7.62 6.59 29.81
CA THR A 164 8.03 6.98 31.17
C THR A 164 6.88 7.47 32.06
N SER A 165 5.68 7.61 31.48
CA SER A 165 4.49 8.14 32.15
C SER A 165 3.99 7.22 33.28
N LEU A 166 3.20 7.79 34.19
CA LEU A 166 2.55 7.03 35.27
C LEU A 166 1.55 6.00 34.73
N GLU A 167 0.83 6.34 33.66
CA GLU A 167 -0.13 5.45 33.02
C GLU A 167 0.58 4.21 32.44
N PHE A 168 1.66 4.41 31.69
CA PHE A 168 2.42 3.30 31.13
C PHE A 168 3.07 2.44 32.21
N LYS A 169 3.72 3.05 33.21
CA LYS A 169 4.32 2.34 34.35
C LYS A 169 3.28 1.53 35.15
N LYS A 170 2.08 2.07 35.32
CA LYS A 170 0.97 1.34 35.94
C LYS A 170 0.59 0.14 35.08
N LYS A 171 0.39 0.30 33.78
CA LYS A 171 0.08 -0.82 32.87
C LYS A 171 1.20 -1.87 32.83
N GLU A 172 2.45 -1.42 32.90
CA GLU A 172 3.61 -2.30 32.96
C GLU A 172 3.59 -3.14 34.24
N SER A 173 3.31 -2.52 35.38
CA SER A 173 3.13 -3.20 36.67
C SER A 173 1.97 -4.20 36.60
N ASP A 174 0.79 -3.75 36.18
CA ASP A 174 -0.45 -4.55 36.12
C ASP A 174 -0.30 -5.77 35.19
N SER A 175 0.47 -5.65 34.11
CA SER A 175 0.71 -6.73 33.15
C SER A 175 1.87 -7.66 33.51
N THR A 176 2.59 -7.43 34.61
CA THR A 176 3.82 -8.17 34.95
C THR A 176 3.60 -9.69 35.03
N GLN A 177 2.51 -10.12 35.69
CA GLN A 177 2.22 -11.54 35.86
C GLN A 177 2.02 -12.25 34.51
N LEU A 178 1.21 -11.66 33.61
CA LEU A 178 0.99 -12.19 32.27
C LEU A 178 2.31 -12.25 31.48
N ARG A 179 3.10 -11.17 31.48
CA ARG A 179 4.38 -11.12 30.77
C ARG A 179 5.35 -12.19 31.25
N LYS A 180 5.43 -12.46 32.57
CA LYS A 180 6.24 -13.56 33.13
C LYS A 180 5.76 -14.95 32.73
N GLN A 181 4.45 -15.17 32.66
CA GLN A 181 3.91 -16.44 32.16
C GLN A 181 4.29 -16.65 30.69
N LEU A 182 4.16 -15.61 29.86
CA LEU A 182 4.49 -15.65 28.44
C LEU A 182 5.99 -15.84 28.21
N GLU A 183 6.87 -15.22 29.01
CA GLU A 183 8.32 -15.46 28.95
C GLU A 183 8.66 -16.95 29.07
N ASN A 184 8.03 -17.65 30.01
CA ASN A 184 8.22 -19.10 30.20
C ASN A 184 7.64 -19.92 29.04
N ILE A 185 6.45 -19.56 28.54
CA ILE A 185 5.78 -20.28 27.45
C ILE A 185 6.56 -20.14 26.14
N LEU A 186 7.08 -18.93 25.86
CA LEU A 186 7.78 -18.61 24.63
C LEU A 186 9.28 -18.93 24.68
N GLY A 187 9.82 -19.26 25.87
CA GLY A 187 11.24 -19.52 26.06
C GLY A 187 12.11 -18.29 25.86
N VAL A 188 11.60 -17.09 26.18
CA VAL A 188 12.32 -15.82 26.03
C VAL A 188 12.71 -15.24 27.38
N LYS A 189 13.84 -14.52 27.42
CA LYS A 189 14.39 -13.99 28.69
C LYS A 189 13.54 -12.88 29.31
N LYS A 190 12.94 -12.05 28.47
CA LYS A 190 12.21 -10.85 28.90
C LYS A 190 11.21 -10.41 27.84
N ILE A 191 10.02 -10.03 28.29
CA ILE A 191 9.01 -9.36 27.46
C ILE A 191 8.77 -7.96 28.03
N ASP A 192 9.19 -6.94 27.28
CA ASP A 192 8.91 -5.54 27.61
C ASP A 192 7.54 -5.12 27.06
N LEU A 193 6.79 -4.31 27.83
CA LEU A 193 5.45 -3.89 27.44
C LEU A 193 5.46 -3.06 26.14
N LYS A 194 6.52 -2.28 25.90
CA LYS A 194 6.69 -1.47 24.69
C LYS A 194 6.69 -2.31 23.40
N ASP A 195 7.19 -3.54 23.49
CA ASP A 195 7.36 -4.51 22.39
C ASP A 195 6.20 -5.53 22.32
N PHE A 196 5.16 -5.35 23.15
CA PHE A 196 4.15 -6.39 23.35
C PHE A 196 3.33 -6.73 22.11
N TYR A 197 3.22 -5.82 21.14
CA TYR A 197 2.63 -6.12 19.83
C TYR A 197 3.38 -7.26 19.11
N ASN A 198 4.72 -7.31 19.19
CA ASN A 198 5.50 -8.37 18.55
C ASN A 198 5.21 -9.74 19.21
N VAL A 199 4.94 -9.76 20.51
CA VAL A 199 4.52 -10.97 21.24
C VAL A 199 3.14 -11.43 20.78
N TYR A 200 2.19 -10.50 20.66
CA TYR A 200 0.88 -10.79 20.08
C TYR A 200 1.00 -11.32 18.65
N ASP A 201 1.76 -10.67 17.77
CA ASP A 201 1.93 -11.09 16.37
C ASP A 201 2.49 -12.51 16.29
N PHE A 202 3.49 -12.81 17.12
CA PHE A 202 4.06 -14.15 17.21
C PHE A 202 3.01 -15.19 17.62
N ILE A 203 2.31 -14.98 18.74
CA ILE A 203 1.31 -15.93 19.25
C ILE A 203 0.15 -16.08 18.25
N HIS A 204 -0.33 -14.96 17.70
CA HIS A 204 -1.41 -14.92 16.72
C HIS A 204 -1.10 -15.82 15.52
N LEU A 205 0.09 -15.67 14.94
CA LEU A 205 0.49 -16.46 13.78
C LEU A 205 0.63 -17.95 14.12
N HIS A 206 1.14 -18.29 15.30
CA HIS A 206 1.22 -19.68 15.76
C HIS A 206 -0.16 -20.31 15.88
N GLN A 207 -1.12 -19.61 16.49
CA GLN A 207 -2.50 -20.09 16.56
C GLN A 207 -3.15 -20.16 15.17
N LEU A 208 -2.94 -19.14 14.33
CA LEU A 208 -3.53 -19.04 13.00
C LEU A 208 -3.11 -20.18 12.05
N TYR A 209 -1.86 -20.65 12.19
CA TYR A 209 -1.29 -21.73 11.39
C TYR A 209 -1.22 -23.07 12.15
N ASN A 210 -1.99 -23.22 13.24
CA ASN A 210 -2.09 -24.45 14.03
C ASN A 210 -0.74 -25.00 14.50
N HIS A 211 0.20 -24.13 14.83
CA HIS A 211 1.42 -24.51 15.51
C HIS A 211 1.13 -24.65 17.01
N THR A 212 0.79 -25.86 17.43
CA THR A 212 0.18 -26.15 18.75
C THR A 212 1.17 -26.27 19.91
N TYR A 213 2.44 -25.91 19.71
CA TYR A 213 3.44 -26.04 20.77
C TYR A 213 3.31 -24.95 21.85
N LEU A 214 2.58 -23.86 21.58
CA LEU A 214 2.30 -22.81 22.55
C LEU A 214 1.06 -23.18 23.38
N ASN A 215 1.27 -23.60 24.62
CA ASN A 215 0.20 -23.91 25.57
C ASN A 215 -0.39 -22.61 26.17
N ILE A 216 -1.17 -21.89 25.37
CA ILE A 216 -1.82 -20.63 25.76
C ILE A 216 -3.32 -20.86 25.94
N SER A 217 -3.82 -20.60 27.14
CA SER A 217 -5.25 -20.69 27.44
C SER A 217 -6.06 -19.59 26.74
N ALA A 218 -7.36 -19.80 26.56
CA ALA A 218 -8.25 -18.79 25.98
C ALA A 218 -8.27 -17.48 26.81
N GLU A 219 -8.18 -17.58 28.13
CA GLU A 219 -8.10 -16.41 29.01
C GLU A 219 -6.81 -15.62 28.79
N GLN A 220 -5.66 -16.30 28.75
CA GLN A 220 -4.37 -15.67 28.44
C GLN A 220 -4.39 -15.02 27.06
N TRP A 221 -4.99 -15.69 26.07
CA TRP A 221 -5.11 -15.13 24.73
C TRP A 221 -5.91 -13.82 24.72
N ASN A 222 -7.05 -13.77 25.40
CA ASN A 222 -7.85 -12.55 25.52
C ASN A 222 -7.05 -11.42 26.19
N GLN A 223 -6.26 -11.73 27.21
CA GLN A 223 -5.39 -10.74 27.87
C GLN A 223 -4.24 -10.28 26.94
N VAL A 224 -3.67 -11.19 26.14
CA VAL A 224 -2.65 -10.86 25.13
C VAL A 224 -3.21 -9.91 24.08
N VAL A 225 -4.38 -10.20 23.52
CA VAL A 225 -5.07 -9.34 22.55
C VAL A 225 -5.31 -7.96 23.17
N TYR A 226 -5.94 -7.91 24.34
CA TYR A 226 -6.24 -6.65 25.02
C TYR A 226 -4.99 -5.81 25.30
N LEU A 227 -3.90 -6.44 25.74
CA LEU A 227 -2.67 -5.71 26.06
C LEU A 227 -1.96 -5.21 24.79
N ALA A 228 -1.99 -5.97 23.70
CA ALA A 228 -1.48 -5.52 22.41
C ALA A 228 -2.30 -4.37 21.83
N ASP A 229 -3.63 -4.49 21.87
CA ASP A 229 -4.55 -3.42 21.46
C ASP A 229 -4.32 -2.15 22.28
N TRP A 230 -4.14 -2.28 23.60
CA TRP A 230 -3.85 -1.14 24.47
C TRP A 230 -2.54 -0.43 24.06
N VAL A 231 -1.47 -1.19 23.81
CA VAL A 231 -0.18 -0.61 23.39
C VAL A 231 -0.30 0.07 22.02
N GLU A 232 -0.96 -0.57 21.06
CA GLU A 232 -1.11 -0.03 19.70
C GLU A 232 -2.05 1.17 19.67
N TYR A 233 -3.14 1.16 20.44
CA TYR A 233 -4.03 2.29 20.57
C TYR A 233 -3.26 3.53 21.02
N HIS A 234 -2.43 3.44 22.06
CA HIS A 234 -1.66 4.60 22.54
C HIS A 234 -0.57 5.05 21.57
N LYS A 235 -0.09 4.20 20.67
CA LYS A 235 0.86 4.57 19.61
C LYS A 235 0.18 5.34 18.47
N TYR A 236 -1.06 4.97 18.13
CA TYR A 236 -1.78 5.49 16.97
C TYR A 236 -3.00 6.35 17.33
N SER A 237 -3.21 6.68 18.61
CA SER A 237 -4.35 7.50 19.05
C SER A 237 -4.25 8.92 18.50
N LYS A 238 -5.39 9.61 18.47
CA LYS A 238 -5.47 11.01 18.05
C LYS A 238 -4.56 11.91 18.90
N GLU A 239 -4.39 11.61 20.18
CA GLU A 239 -3.54 12.37 21.10
C GLU A 239 -2.04 12.14 20.81
N MET A 240 -1.66 10.92 20.43
CA MET A 240 -0.27 10.56 20.17
C MET A 240 0.20 11.03 18.79
N ILE A 241 -0.44 10.50 17.74
CA ILE A 241 -0.03 10.74 16.35
C ILE A 241 -0.82 11.88 15.71
N GLY A 242 -2.09 12.04 16.07
CA GLY A 242 -2.98 13.06 15.48
C GLY A 242 -2.98 13.04 13.95
N ASP A 243 -2.95 14.23 13.36
CA ASP A 243 -3.05 14.40 11.91
C ASP A 243 -1.83 13.89 11.15
N ILE A 244 -0.69 13.69 11.83
CA ILE A 244 0.53 13.13 11.21
C ILE A 244 0.21 11.78 10.56
N GLY A 245 -0.59 10.95 11.22
CA GLY A 245 -0.79 9.56 10.78
C GLY A 245 -1.58 9.40 9.48
N GLY A 246 -2.59 10.23 9.26
CA GLY A 246 -3.55 10.06 8.16
C GLY A 246 -3.93 11.33 7.42
N GLY A 247 -3.44 12.50 7.82
CA GLY A 247 -3.88 13.77 7.26
C GLY A 247 -3.49 13.98 5.80
N LEU A 248 -2.30 13.50 5.39
CA LEU A 248 -1.88 13.56 3.98
C LEU A 248 -2.76 12.67 3.09
N LEU A 249 -3.09 11.47 3.54
CA LEU A 249 -3.98 10.56 2.81
C LEU A 249 -5.40 11.14 2.73
N ALA A 250 -5.92 11.69 3.83
CA ALA A 250 -7.21 12.36 3.83
C ALA A 250 -7.24 13.53 2.84
N ASN A 251 -6.16 14.32 2.77
CA ASN A 251 -6.01 15.42 1.82
C ASN A 251 -5.96 14.94 0.37
N GLU A 252 -5.18 13.89 0.06
CA GLU A 252 -5.12 13.30 -1.28
C GLU A 252 -6.51 12.81 -1.76
N ILE A 253 -7.30 12.20 -0.86
CA ILE A 253 -8.68 11.78 -1.16
C ILE A 253 -9.59 12.98 -1.41
N ALA A 254 -9.54 14.00 -0.54
CA ALA A 254 -10.36 15.20 -0.67
C ALA A 254 -10.04 16.00 -1.94
N GLU A 255 -8.76 16.11 -2.30
CA GLU A 255 -8.31 16.73 -3.54
C GLU A 255 -8.79 15.93 -4.75
N SER A 256 -8.66 14.59 -4.71
CA SER A 256 -9.13 13.72 -5.79
C SER A 256 -10.63 13.89 -6.05
N PHE A 257 -11.45 13.90 -4.99
CA PHE A 257 -12.90 14.12 -5.12
C PHE A 257 -13.23 15.54 -5.61
N SER A 258 -12.50 16.55 -5.12
CA SER A 258 -12.69 17.95 -5.54
C SER A 258 -12.34 18.15 -7.02
N ASP A 259 -11.25 17.57 -7.49
CA ASP A 259 -10.79 17.71 -8.87
C ASP A 259 -11.70 16.95 -9.84
N PHE A 260 -12.23 15.79 -9.42
CA PHE A 260 -13.28 15.11 -10.16
C PHE A 260 -14.55 15.97 -10.28
N ALA A 261 -15.04 16.52 -9.15
CA ALA A 261 -16.24 17.38 -9.15
C ALA A 261 -16.05 18.65 -10.00
N ALA A 262 -14.83 19.19 -10.03
CA ALA A 262 -14.45 20.34 -10.87
C ALA A 262 -14.16 19.99 -12.34
N LYS A 263 -14.35 18.72 -12.75
CA LYS A 263 -14.04 18.20 -14.11
C LYS A 263 -12.60 18.45 -14.56
N LYS A 264 -11.64 18.50 -13.63
CA LYS A 264 -10.21 18.68 -13.93
C LYS A 264 -9.52 17.36 -14.30
N THR A 265 -10.10 16.22 -13.93
CA THR A 265 -9.55 14.90 -14.25
C THR A 265 -10.03 14.46 -15.64
N LYS A 266 -9.17 13.75 -16.38
CA LYS A 266 -9.51 13.15 -17.69
C LYS A 266 -10.35 11.86 -17.53
N ALA A 267 -10.76 11.51 -16.31
CA ALA A 267 -11.57 10.34 -16.05
C ALA A 267 -12.91 10.48 -16.80
N LYS A 268 -13.32 9.43 -17.51
CA LYS A 268 -14.53 9.45 -18.31
C LYS A 268 -15.73 9.50 -17.37
N LEU A 269 -16.51 10.59 -17.41
CA LEU A 269 -17.81 10.65 -16.74
C LEU A 269 -18.74 9.62 -17.43
N ILE A 270 -18.94 8.46 -16.79
CA ILE A 270 -19.79 7.39 -17.33
C ILE A 270 -21.27 7.84 -17.35
N HIS A 271 -21.64 8.77 -16.46
CA HIS A 271 -22.97 9.35 -16.36
C HIS A 271 -22.94 10.86 -16.07
N ASP A 272 -22.95 11.70 -17.11
CA ASP A 272 -23.14 13.16 -16.98
C ASP A 272 -24.65 13.48 -16.79
N LYS A 273 -25.20 13.08 -15.64
CA LYS A 273 -26.56 13.44 -15.21
C LYS A 273 -26.60 14.26 -13.91
N SER A 274 -25.46 14.67 -13.36
CA SER A 274 -25.40 15.33 -12.05
C SER A 274 -25.87 16.79 -12.12
N THR A 275 -27.19 16.95 -12.00
CA THR A 275 -27.82 18.20 -11.53
C THR A 275 -27.88 18.26 -9.99
N GLY A 276 -27.31 17.26 -9.29
CA GLY A 276 -27.41 17.07 -7.85
C GLY A 276 -26.10 17.28 -7.09
N LYS A 277 -26.22 17.48 -5.77
CA LYS A 277 -25.10 17.61 -4.83
C LYS A 277 -24.30 16.31 -4.71
N MET A 278 -22.98 16.43 -4.62
CA MET A 278 -22.08 15.31 -4.35
C MET A 278 -21.99 15.03 -2.85
N ILE A 279 -22.04 13.76 -2.46
CA ILE A 279 -21.89 13.32 -1.07
C ILE A 279 -20.73 12.33 -0.95
N VAL A 280 -20.11 12.28 0.23
CA VAL A 280 -19.05 11.35 0.58
C VAL A 280 -19.60 10.33 1.57
N GLN A 281 -19.40 9.04 1.27
CA GLN A 281 -19.80 7.93 2.13
C GLN A 281 -18.57 7.12 2.53
N PHE A 282 -18.38 6.92 3.84
CA PHE A 282 -17.35 6.02 4.36
C PHE A 282 -17.95 4.66 4.69
N SER A 283 -17.25 3.59 4.34
CA SER A 283 -17.68 2.22 4.62
C SER A 283 -16.48 1.34 4.93
N PHE A 284 -16.65 0.41 5.86
CA PHE A 284 -15.58 -0.47 6.32
C PHE A 284 -16.07 -1.92 6.37
N LYS A 285 -15.21 -2.83 5.93
CA LYS A 285 -15.44 -4.27 5.90
C LYS A 285 -14.27 -4.94 6.62
N ASN A 286 -14.55 -5.57 7.76
CA ASN A 286 -13.52 -6.11 8.65
C ASN A 286 -13.35 -7.62 8.46
N GLY A 287 -12.84 -8.03 7.31
CA GLY A 287 -12.69 -9.45 6.96
C GLY A 287 -13.59 -9.89 5.82
N LEU A 288 -13.52 -11.17 5.47
CA LEU A 288 -14.16 -11.71 4.27
C LEU A 288 -15.65 -12.01 4.48
N GLU A 289 -16.06 -12.39 5.68
CA GLU A 289 -17.42 -12.84 5.99
C GLU A 289 -18.32 -11.70 6.47
N GLU A 290 -17.71 -10.68 7.08
CA GLU A 290 -18.37 -9.54 7.69
C GLU A 290 -19.03 -8.65 6.62
N PRO A 291 -20.21 -8.08 6.86
CA PRO A 291 -20.83 -7.17 5.90
C PRO A 291 -20.00 -5.89 5.73
N LEU A 292 -20.16 -5.23 4.59
CA LEU A 292 -19.69 -3.85 4.41
C LEU A 292 -20.62 -2.92 5.19
N VAL A 293 -20.07 -2.28 6.23
CA VAL A 293 -20.83 -1.41 7.14
C VAL A 293 -20.57 0.05 6.78
N LYS A 294 -21.63 0.87 6.75
CA LYS A 294 -21.53 2.32 6.54
C LYS A 294 -21.25 3.01 7.86
N TYR A 295 -20.39 4.02 7.82
CA TYR A 295 -20.02 4.82 8.99
C TYR A 295 -20.24 6.30 8.69
N SER A 296 -20.68 7.04 9.70
CA SER A 296 -20.77 8.49 9.64
C SER A 296 -19.37 9.09 9.76
N ILE A 297 -19.10 10.09 8.92
CA ILE A 297 -17.87 10.89 9.03
C ILE A 297 -18.09 11.85 10.21
N PRO A 298 -17.16 11.90 11.20
CA PRO A 298 -17.27 12.83 12.33
C PRO A 298 -17.47 14.26 11.83
N GLU A 299 -18.28 15.04 12.56
CA GLU A 299 -18.63 16.43 12.25
C GLU A 299 -19.50 16.64 10.99
N CYS A 300 -19.76 15.61 10.20
CA CYS A 300 -20.82 15.59 9.19
C CYS A 300 -22.17 15.15 9.80
N LYS A 301 -23.29 15.60 9.22
CA LYS A 301 -24.63 15.06 9.52
C LYS A 301 -24.79 13.64 8.93
N ASP A 302 -25.99 13.05 8.98
CA ASP A 302 -26.31 11.72 8.41
C ASP A 302 -25.84 11.56 6.94
N THR A 303 -25.65 12.67 6.22
CA THR A 303 -25.00 12.74 4.91
C THR A 303 -23.88 13.78 4.95
N CYS A 304 -22.69 13.44 4.46
CA CYS A 304 -21.54 14.34 4.38
C CYS A 304 -21.46 14.92 2.96
N GLU A 305 -21.85 16.18 2.77
CA GLU A 305 -21.70 16.85 1.46
C GLU A 305 -20.21 17.00 1.12
N LEU A 306 -19.85 16.96 -0.17
CA LEU A 306 -18.46 17.04 -0.61
C LEU A 306 -17.74 18.29 -0.07
N ASP A 307 -18.41 19.45 -0.09
CA ASP A 307 -17.84 20.70 0.41
C ASP A 307 -17.60 20.66 1.93
N GLU A 308 -18.48 20.00 2.69
CA GLU A 308 -18.31 19.79 4.13
C GLU A 308 -17.14 18.85 4.40
N PHE A 309 -17.04 17.72 3.69
CA PHE A 309 -15.92 16.80 3.78
C PHE A 309 -14.58 17.50 3.49
N VAL A 310 -14.52 18.26 2.41
CA VAL A 310 -13.31 19.03 2.02
C VAL A 310 -12.96 20.07 3.08
N LYS A 311 -13.95 20.74 3.68
CA LYS A 311 -13.73 21.69 4.78
C LYS A 311 -13.16 21.00 6.02
N LEU A 312 -13.68 19.82 6.37
CA LEU A 312 -13.15 19.02 7.49
C LEU A 312 -11.70 18.64 7.27
N VAL A 313 -11.37 18.11 6.09
CA VAL A 313 -9.98 17.73 5.76
C VAL A 313 -9.05 18.95 5.73
N LYS A 314 -9.51 20.10 5.21
CA LYS A 314 -8.75 21.35 5.24
C LYS A 314 -8.52 21.90 6.65
N SER A 315 -9.28 21.45 7.65
CA SER A 315 -9.10 21.85 9.05
C SER A 315 -7.94 21.13 9.75
N LEU A 316 -7.43 20.04 9.17
CA LEU A 316 -6.30 19.29 9.71
C LEU A 316 -5.02 20.14 9.69
N GLN A 317 -4.21 20.01 10.75
CA GLN A 317 -2.96 20.74 10.92
C GLN A 317 -1.84 20.19 10.03
N VAL A 318 -1.86 18.89 9.76
CA VAL A 318 -0.89 18.18 8.92
C VAL A 318 -1.62 17.55 7.76
N ARG A 319 -1.35 18.02 6.55
CA ARG A 319 -2.12 17.61 5.34
C ARG A 319 -1.29 17.56 4.06
N ASP A 320 -0.07 18.07 4.11
CA ASP A 320 0.88 18.08 3.01
C ASP A 320 2.29 17.80 3.54
N ILE A 321 3.25 17.58 2.63
CA ILE A 321 4.64 17.28 3.01
C ILE A 321 5.25 18.41 3.86
N THR A 322 4.88 19.66 3.60
CA THR A 322 5.44 20.82 4.31
C THR A 322 5.04 20.83 5.77
N SER A 323 3.73 20.76 6.01
CA SER A 323 3.14 20.67 7.35
C SER A 323 3.60 19.40 8.08
N TRP A 324 3.75 18.28 7.38
CA TRP A 324 4.30 17.05 7.97
C TRP A 324 5.76 17.22 8.42
N CYS A 325 6.62 17.79 7.56
CA CYS A 325 8.02 18.02 7.91
C CYS A 325 8.16 18.96 9.11
N HIS A 326 7.33 20.01 9.17
CA HIS A 326 7.28 20.91 10.32
C HIS A 326 6.79 20.19 11.59
N ALA A 327 5.68 19.45 11.52
CA ALA A 327 5.11 18.73 12.67
C ALA A 327 6.02 17.62 13.21
N CYS A 328 6.75 16.94 12.32
CA CYS A 328 7.69 15.89 12.71
C CYS A 328 9.07 16.41 13.09
N GLY A 329 9.39 17.68 12.78
CA GLY A 329 10.74 18.23 12.98
C GLY A 329 11.82 17.50 12.18
N ASN A 330 11.46 16.91 11.02
CA ASN A 330 12.40 16.12 10.22
C ASN A 330 13.26 17.02 9.31
N THR A 331 14.58 16.97 9.49
CA THR A 331 15.57 17.72 8.69
C THR A 331 16.43 16.83 7.77
N GLN A 332 16.27 15.51 7.89
CA GLN A 332 17.13 14.53 7.21
C GLN A 332 16.55 14.10 5.85
N LEU A 333 15.22 14.05 5.73
CA LEU A 333 14.57 13.70 4.47
C LEU A 333 14.76 14.83 3.46
N SER A 334 15.23 14.48 2.27
CA SER A 334 15.48 15.44 1.18
C SER A 334 14.25 16.28 0.84
N ARG A 335 13.06 15.69 0.91
CA ARG A 335 11.78 16.40 0.69
C ARG A 335 11.51 17.48 1.75
N CYS A 336 11.94 17.28 2.99
CA CYS A 336 11.84 18.31 4.04
C CYS A 336 12.87 19.43 3.84
N GLN A 337 14.02 19.13 3.25
CA GLN A 337 15.06 20.13 2.96
C GLN A 337 14.67 21.07 1.82
N VAL A 338 14.06 20.54 0.74
CA VAL A 338 13.57 21.34 -0.39
C VAL A 338 12.50 22.34 0.07
N THR A 339 11.69 21.97 1.05
CA THR A 339 10.62 22.81 1.58
C THR A 339 11.16 23.99 2.41
N GLN A 340 12.33 23.85 3.05
CA GLN A 340 13.00 24.93 3.78
C GLN A 340 13.74 25.92 2.86
N GLN A 341 13.92 25.58 1.57
CA GLN A 341 14.57 26.42 0.57
C GLN A 341 13.60 27.16 -0.36
N GLN A 342 12.31 27.26 0.00
CA GLN A 342 11.33 28.06 -0.72
C GLN A 342 11.50 29.58 -0.50
N THR A 343 12.72 30.07 -0.72
CA THR A 343 13.00 31.44 -1.14
C THR A 343 14.07 31.36 -2.22
N VAL A 344 13.67 31.71 -3.46
CA VAL A 344 14.48 31.82 -4.68
C VAL A 344 14.66 30.51 -5.48
N CYS A 345 13.67 30.19 -6.32
CA CYS A 345 13.99 29.58 -7.61
C CYS A 345 14.48 30.70 -8.55
N PRO A 346 15.69 30.65 -9.13
CA PRO A 346 16.04 31.54 -10.22
C PRO A 346 15.13 31.21 -11.42
N THR A 347 14.45 32.23 -11.95
CA THR A 347 13.72 32.15 -13.22
C THR A 347 14.74 31.87 -14.32
N LEU A 348 14.81 30.62 -14.77
CA LEU A 348 15.45 30.26 -16.03
C LEU A 348 14.45 30.59 -17.15
N GLU A 349 14.85 31.48 -18.06
CA GLU A 349 14.13 31.73 -19.30
C GLU A 349 13.91 30.41 -20.04
N THR A 350 12.65 30.00 -20.17
CA THR A 350 12.26 28.84 -20.96
C THR A 350 12.37 29.18 -22.45
N LYS A 351 13.51 28.85 -23.07
CA LYS A 351 13.51 28.53 -24.49
C LYS A 351 12.96 27.10 -24.63
N GLU A 352 11.82 26.95 -25.28
CA GLU A 352 11.24 25.63 -25.55
C GLU A 352 12.25 24.74 -26.31
N PRO A 353 12.64 23.58 -25.77
CA PRO A 353 13.35 22.59 -26.55
C PRO A 353 12.34 21.87 -27.44
N ARG A 354 12.53 21.97 -28.76
CA ARG A 354 11.85 21.08 -29.71
C ARG A 354 12.31 19.65 -29.42
N LEU A 355 11.43 18.83 -28.85
CA LEU A 355 11.65 17.40 -28.72
C LEU A 355 11.62 16.76 -30.12
N SER A 356 12.79 16.39 -30.63
CA SER A 356 12.92 15.44 -31.73
C SER A 356 12.83 14.02 -31.14
N GLY A 357 11.90 13.21 -31.65
CA GLY A 357 11.60 11.86 -31.17
C GLY A 357 12.66 10.81 -31.50
N THR A 358 13.91 11.01 -31.07
CA THR A 358 15.01 10.05 -31.29
C THR A 358 15.85 9.76 -30.03
N GLY A 359 15.49 10.29 -28.86
CA GLY A 359 16.31 10.23 -27.64
C GLY A 359 16.49 8.86 -26.98
N GLY A 360 15.68 7.84 -27.32
CA GLY A 360 15.79 6.51 -26.71
C GLY A 360 16.89 5.62 -27.31
N PHE A 361 17.35 5.91 -28.53
CA PHE A 361 18.32 5.05 -29.22
C PHE A 361 19.78 5.42 -28.88
N PHE A 362 20.05 6.69 -28.56
CA PHE A 362 21.44 7.19 -28.42
C PHE A 362 22.10 6.88 -27.08
N LEU A 363 21.34 6.73 -25.99
CA LEU A 363 21.90 6.38 -24.68
C LEU A 363 22.46 4.95 -24.66
N GLY A 364 21.75 3.99 -25.27
CA GLY A 364 22.20 2.61 -25.37
C GLY A 364 23.47 2.46 -26.21
N SER A 365 23.55 3.17 -27.34
CA SER A 365 24.71 3.15 -28.24
C SER A 365 25.95 3.80 -27.64
N PHE A 366 25.80 4.89 -26.87
CA PHE A 366 26.94 5.56 -26.24
C PHE A 366 27.55 4.71 -25.11
N VAL A 367 26.70 4.07 -24.30
CA VAL A 367 27.16 3.19 -23.22
C VAL A 367 27.85 1.95 -23.79
N THR A 368 27.30 1.33 -24.83
CA THR A 368 27.95 0.19 -25.49
C THR A 368 29.27 0.58 -26.14
N LEU A 369 29.35 1.74 -26.81
CA LEU A 369 30.60 2.23 -27.39
C LEU A 369 31.68 2.48 -26.33
N LEU A 370 31.32 3.08 -25.19
CA LEU A 370 32.23 3.32 -24.07
C LEU A 370 32.76 2.01 -23.48
N ILE A 371 31.89 1.01 -23.31
CA ILE A 371 32.30 -0.32 -22.81
C ILE A 371 33.29 -0.97 -23.79
N VAL A 372 33.02 -0.93 -25.10
CA VAL A 372 33.92 -1.49 -26.12
C VAL A 372 35.28 -0.79 -26.13
N ILE A 373 35.30 0.55 -26.01
CA ILE A 373 36.55 1.33 -25.89
C ILE A 373 37.32 0.93 -24.62
N CYS A 374 36.65 0.81 -23.48
CA CYS A 374 37.30 0.39 -22.23
C CYS A 374 37.87 -1.04 -22.32
N VAL A 375 37.12 -1.99 -22.89
CA VAL A 375 37.56 -3.39 -23.04
C VAL A 375 38.74 -3.48 -24.01
N THR A 376 38.70 -2.76 -25.13
CA THR A 376 39.82 -2.74 -26.10
C THR A 376 41.05 -2.05 -25.54
N ALA A 377 40.89 -0.97 -24.77
CA ALA A 377 41.99 -0.31 -24.07
C ALA A 377 42.62 -1.22 -23.00
N LEU A 378 41.80 -1.94 -22.22
CA LEU A 378 42.26 -2.94 -21.24
C LEU A 378 42.98 -4.10 -21.93
N TRP A 379 42.45 -4.61 -23.04
CA TRP A 379 43.06 -5.66 -23.85
C TRP A 379 44.42 -5.22 -24.41
N HIS A 380 44.50 -4.00 -24.94
CA HIS A 380 45.74 -3.42 -25.45
C HIS A 380 46.76 -3.15 -24.33
N PHE A 381 46.31 -2.76 -23.14
CA PHE A 381 47.18 -2.58 -21.96
C PHE A 381 47.73 -3.92 -21.43
N TYR A 382 46.89 -4.96 -21.38
CA TYR A 382 47.30 -6.31 -20.96
C TYR A 382 48.26 -6.97 -21.96
N LEU A 383 48.08 -6.76 -23.26
CA LEU A 383 49.00 -7.27 -24.28
C LEU A 383 50.34 -6.53 -24.28
N ARG A 384 50.35 -5.21 -24.03
CA ARG A 384 51.62 -4.44 -23.92
C ARG A 384 52.47 -4.83 -22.71
N LYS A 385 51.86 -5.38 -21.65
CA LYS A 385 52.57 -5.86 -20.46
C LYS A 385 53.01 -7.33 -20.53
N ARG A 386 52.73 -8.05 -21.62
CA ARG A 386 53.27 -9.40 -21.87
C ARG A 386 54.35 -9.38 -22.95
N CYS A 387 55.46 -8.73 -22.65
CA CYS A 387 56.75 -9.16 -23.17
C CYS A 387 57.51 -9.83 -22.03
N LEU A 388 57.45 -11.17 -21.93
CA LEU A 388 58.61 -11.96 -21.49
C LEU A 388 58.53 -13.38 -22.05
N LEU A 389 59.62 -13.71 -22.76
CA LEU A 389 60.34 -14.97 -22.87
C LEU A 389 59.66 -16.16 -23.55
N GLY A 390 60.31 -16.56 -24.65
CA GLY A 390 60.05 -17.77 -25.39
C GLY A 390 60.28 -19.02 -24.55
N GLY A 391 59.42 -19.99 -24.78
CA GLY A 391 59.53 -21.36 -24.30
C GLY A 391 58.59 -22.21 -25.14
N THR A 392 59.16 -22.96 -26.08
CA THR A 392 58.48 -23.95 -26.90
C THR A 392 57.99 -25.11 -26.04
N TYR A 393 56.68 -25.32 -25.94
CA TYR A 393 56.10 -26.62 -25.59
C TYR A 393 54.79 -26.85 -26.37
N PRO A 394 54.59 -28.03 -26.96
CA PRO A 394 53.44 -28.31 -27.81
C PRO A 394 52.18 -28.50 -26.95
N ARG A 395 51.07 -27.86 -27.34
CA ARG A 395 49.74 -28.18 -26.81
C ARG A 395 49.11 -29.33 -27.61
N PRO A 396 48.61 -30.38 -26.96
CA PRO A 396 47.69 -31.31 -27.59
C PRO A 396 46.31 -30.66 -27.77
N ARG A 397 45.67 -30.92 -28.90
CA ARG A 397 44.23 -30.67 -29.10
C ARG A 397 43.45 -31.55 -28.11
N LYS A 398 42.57 -30.96 -27.32
CA LYS A 398 41.40 -31.65 -26.79
C LYS A 398 40.15 -30.91 -27.23
N GLY A 399 39.28 -31.69 -27.85
CA GLY A 399 38.05 -31.25 -28.48
C GLY A 399 36.96 -30.93 -27.49
N LEU A 400 35.93 -30.37 -28.08
CA LEU A 400 34.64 -30.03 -27.52
C LEU A 400 33.85 -31.33 -27.28
N SER A 401 33.84 -31.79 -26.04
CA SER A 401 32.87 -32.74 -25.48
C SER A 401 33.10 -32.71 -23.96
N ASP A 402 32.06 -32.33 -23.22
CA ASP A 402 31.84 -32.53 -21.77
C ASP A 402 31.09 -31.34 -21.15
N LEU A 403 29.87 -31.09 -21.66
CA LEU A 403 28.79 -30.44 -20.90
C LEU A 403 27.50 -31.23 -21.13
N GLU A 404 27.58 -32.53 -20.88
CA GLU A 404 26.42 -33.36 -20.56
C GLU A 404 26.76 -34.12 -19.27
N ASN A 405 25.75 -34.23 -18.40
CA ASN A 405 25.75 -34.85 -17.07
C ASN A 405 26.28 -34.00 -15.90
N THR A 406 25.40 -33.16 -15.35
CA THR A 406 25.05 -33.32 -13.92
C THR A 406 23.55 -33.12 -13.69
N SER A 407 23.01 -34.03 -12.91
CA SER A 407 21.62 -34.19 -12.48
C SER A 407 21.27 -33.30 -11.29
N SER A 408 20.12 -32.59 -11.37
CA SER A 408 19.12 -32.19 -10.34
C SER A 408 19.59 -31.67 -8.96
N PRO A 409 18.85 -30.78 -8.23
CA PRO A 409 17.41 -30.88 -8.03
C PRO A 409 16.59 -29.58 -7.87
N GLY A 410 15.27 -29.72 -7.99
CA GLY A 410 14.30 -29.08 -7.10
C GLY A 410 14.21 -27.56 -7.16
N VAL A 411 13.39 -27.06 -8.08
CA VAL A 411 12.92 -25.68 -8.08
C VAL A 411 11.83 -25.51 -7.03
N ILE A 412 12.07 -24.58 -6.12
CA ILE A 412 11.11 -23.91 -5.23
C ILE A 412 10.21 -23.00 -6.08
#